data_AF-A0A5N5Q2X3-F1
#
_entry.id   AF-A0A5N5Q2X3-F1
#
_cell.length_a   1.000
_cell.length_b   1.000
_cell.length_c   1.000
_cell.angle_alpha   90.00
_cell.angle_beta   90.00
_cell.angle_gamma   90.00
#
_symmetry.space_group_name_H-M   'P 1'
#
loop_
_entity.id
_entity.type
_entity.pdbx_description
1 polymer ?
#
loop_
_entity_poly.entity_id
_entity_poly.type
_entity_poly.pdbx_seq_one_letter_code
_entity_poly.pdbx_strand_id
1 'polypeptide(L)'
;MLGHPTSPSPPPPPPAWRPGRGSGVFGPGLDPVVVLKSHVLLEALLRLYARDAAKRTGGFGVALIGYIELHVDDDGLLDVDQLPEPLMTLYKELHDENMTKPLRQWTRELREALGLSSDGSEDEFS
;
A
#
# COMPACT_ATOMS: atom_id res chain seq x y z
N MET A 1 -31.16 -12.73 55.66
CA MET A 1 -29.87 -13.32 55.26
C MET A 1 -29.51 -12.77 53.90
N LEU A 2 -28.55 -11.84 53.84
CA LEU A 2 -28.12 -11.18 52.61
C LEU A 2 -27.05 -12.04 51.94
N GLY A 3 -27.33 -12.51 50.73
CA GLY A 3 -26.36 -13.27 49.92
C GLY A 3 -25.23 -12.36 49.45
N HIS A 4 -23.99 -12.78 49.70
CA HIS A 4 -22.81 -12.10 49.17
C HIS A 4 -22.74 -12.27 47.65
N PRO A 5 -22.50 -11.21 46.86
CA PRO A 5 -22.23 -11.35 45.44
C PRO A 5 -20.83 -11.97 45.26
N THR A 6 -20.78 -13.17 44.69
CA THR A 6 -19.54 -13.80 44.24
C THR A 6 -18.94 -12.99 43.10
N SER A 7 -17.72 -12.49 43.29
CA SER A 7 -16.91 -11.85 42.26
C SER A 7 -16.74 -12.82 41.07
N PRO A 8 -16.92 -12.38 39.81
CA PRO A 8 -16.65 -13.24 38.67
C PRO A 8 -15.16 -13.59 38.65
N SER A 9 -14.85 -14.88 38.55
CA SER A 9 -13.48 -15.37 38.41
C SER A 9 -12.79 -14.68 37.22
N PRO A 10 -11.50 -14.30 37.33
CA PRO A 10 -10.77 -13.74 36.21
C PRO A 10 -10.81 -14.71 35.02
N PRO A 11 -10.88 -14.19 33.78
CA PRO A 11 -10.87 -15.05 32.60
C PRO A 11 -9.58 -15.89 32.60
N PRO A 12 -9.65 -17.14 32.08
CA PRO A 12 -8.48 -18.00 32.01
C PRO A 12 -7.38 -17.30 31.21
N PRO A 13 -6.10 -17.51 31.58
CA PRO A 13 -5.00 -16.97 30.81
C PRO A 13 -5.10 -17.47 29.36
N PRO A 14 -4.80 -16.63 28.37
CA PRO A 14 -4.81 -17.04 26.98
C PRO A 14 -3.83 -18.21 26.78
N PRO A 15 -4.11 -19.13 25.82
CA PRO A 15 -3.22 -20.24 25.53
C PRO A 15 -1.82 -19.72 25.15
N ALA A 16 -0.79 -20.38 25.65
CA ALA A 16 0.62 -19.99 25.46
C ALA A 16 1.04 -19.85 23.98
N TRP A 17 0.28 -20.47 23.08
CA TRP A 17 0.53 -20.48 21.63
C TRP A 17 -0.19 -19.37 20.86
N ARG A 18 -0.73 -18.33 21.53
CA ARG A 18 -1.35 -17.19 20.84
C ARG A 18 -0.24 -16.25 20.34
N PRO A 19 0.03 -16.14 19.02
CA PRO A 19 0.95 -15.14 18.53
C PRO A 19 0.33 -13.75 18.75
N GLY A 20 1.10 -12.79 19.26
CA GLY A 20 0.71 -11.37 19.21
C GLY A 20 0.64 -10.57 20.51
N ARG A 21 1.16 -11.03 21.65
CA ARG A 21 1.28 -10.19 22.88
C ARG A 21 2.54 -10.41 23.72
N GLY A 22 3.63 -10.81 23.10
CA GLY A 22 4.98 -10.80 23.67
C GLY A 22 5.94 -10.30 22.59
N SER A 23 7.06 -9.71 23.00
CA SER A 23 8.20 -9.33 22.14
C SER A 23 8.22 -10.18 20.88
N GLY A 24 8.09 -9.54 19.71
CA GLY A 24 7.71 -10.17 18.43
C GLY A 24 8.27 -11.58 18.24
N VAL A 25 7.48 -12.46 17.61
CA VAL A 25 7.81 -13.85 17.29
C VAL A 25 8.89 -13.89 16.20
N PHE A 26 10.04 -13.29 16.47
CA PHE A 26 11.30 -13.56 15.82
C PHE A 26 12.14 -14.20 16.91
N GLY A 27 12.44 -15.49 16.75
CA GLY A 27 13.37 -16.16 17.65
C GLY A 27 14.71 -15.41 17.67
N PRO A 28 15.54 -15.58 18.71
CA PRO A 28 16.94 -15.17 18.66
C PRO A 28 17.68 -16.07 17.65
N GLY A 29 17.48 -15.77 16.38
CA GLY A 29 17.96 -16.45 15.19
C GLY A 29 17.86 -15.43 14.06
N LEU A 30 18.88 -15.38 13.22
CA LEU A 30 19.09 -14.39 12.16
C LEU A 30 18.08 -14.55 11.00
N ASP A 31 16.78 -14.57 11.29
CA ASP A 31 15.76 -14.49 10.25
C ASP A 31 15.78 -13.06 9.72
N PRO A 32 16.16 -12.84 8.45
CA PRO A 32 16.24 -11.49 7.91
C PRO A 32 14.82 -10.91 7.85
N VAL A 33 14.54 -9.95 8.75
CA VAL A 33 13.34 -9.13 8.66
C VAL A 33 13.55 -8.14 7.51
N VAL A 34 12.89 -8.39 6.39
CA VAL A 34 12.88 -7.46 5.25
C VAL A 34 11.85 -6.38 5.53
N VAL A 35 12.33 -5.17 5.84
CA VAL A 35 11.48 -3.98 5.95
C VAL A 35 11.44 -3.30 4.59
N LEU A 36 10.28 -3.34 3.93
CA LEU A 36 10.08 -2.64 2.67
C LEU A 36 9.97 -1.13 2.93
N LYS A 37 10.76 -0.35 2.21
CA LYS A 37 10.67 1.11 2.27
C LYS A 37 9.41 1.59 1.54
N SER A 38 8.69 2.53 2.13
CA SER A 38 7.42 3.07 1.61
C SER A 38 7.55 3.65 0.20
N HIS A 39 8.59 4.45 -0.07
CA HIS A 39 8.83 5.01 -1.41
C HIS A 39 9.14 3.92 -2.46
N VAL A 40 9.87 2.86 -2.09
CA VAL A 40 10.16 1.74 -3.01
C VAL A 40 8.88 0.96 -3.32
N LEU A 41 8.02 0.77 -2.32
CA LEU A 41 6.70 0.16 -2.52
C LEU A 41 5.84 1.02 -3.46
N LEU A 42 5.76 2.33 -3.20
CA LEU A 42 5.00 3.25 -4.04
C LEU A 42 5.52 3.27 -5.48
N GLU A 43 6.82 3.36 -5.68
CA GLU A 43 7.47 3.29 -6.99
C GLU A 43 7.10 2.01 -7.75
N ALA A 44 7.14 0.86 -7.07
CA ALA A 44 6.76 -0.42 -7.65
C ALA A 44 5.27 -0.46 -8.03
N LEU A 45 4.39 0.11 -7.20
CA LEU A 45 2.96 0.18 -7.47
C LEU A 45 2.64 1.10 -8.65
N LEU A 46 3.29 2.26 -8.75
CA LEU A 46 3.15 3.18 -9.88
C LEU A 46 3.55 2.50 -11.19
N ARG A 47 4.68 1.79 -11.21
CA ARG A 47 5.11 1.02 -12.38
C ARG A 47 4.18 -0.14 -12.71
N LEU A 48 3.68 -0.84 -11.69
CA LEU A 48 2.72 -1.93 -11.86
C LEU A 48 1.44 -1.41 -12.51
N TYR A 49 0.91 -0.31 -11.99
CA TYR A 49 -0.29 0.32 -12.54
C TYR A 49 -0.06 0.78 -13.98
N ALA A 50 1.03 1.49 -14.26
CA ALA A 50 1.34 1.96 -15.60
C ALA A 50 1.40 0.82 -16.62
N ARG A 51 2.05 -0.30 -16.27
CA ARG A 51 2.20 -1.47 -17.13
C ARG A 51 0.86 -2.16 -17.41
N ASP A 52 -0.01 -2.25 -16.42
CA ASP A 52 -1.20 -3.10 -16.45
C ASP A 52 -2.51 -2.33 -16.27
N ALA A 53 -2.54 -1.03 -16.58
CA ALA A 53 -3.66 -0.11 -16.27
C ALA A 53 -5.04 -0.56 -16.78
N ALA A 54 -5.09 -1.32 -17.89
CA ALA A 54 -6.33 -1.87 -18.46
C ALA A 54 -6.66 -3.28 -17.95
N LYS A 55 -5.83 -3.85 -17.08
CA LYS A 55 -5.96 -5.21 -16.55
C LYS A 55 -6.33 -5.17 -15.08
N ARG A 56 -6.89 -6.28 -14.59
CA ARG A 56 -7.20 -6.48 -13.17
C ARG A 56 -5.99 -6.20 -12.26
N THR A 57 -4.79 -6.58 -12.70
CA THR A 57 -3.53 -6.34 -11.98
C THR A 57 -3.24 -4.85 -11.79
N GLY A 58 -3.48 -4.02 -12.81
CA GLY A 58 -3.38 -2.56 -12.65
C GLY A 58 -4.45 -2.01 -11.72
N GLY A 59 -5.67 -2.56 -11.76
CA GLY A 59 -6.72 -2.23 -10.78
C GLY A 59 -6.29 -2.44 -9.32
N PHE A 60 -5.52 -3.50 -9.03
CA PHE A 60 -4.91 -3.68 -7.70
C PHE A 60 -3.82 -2.63 -7.43
N GLY A 61 -3.02 -2.27 -8.42
CA GLY A 61 -2.01 -1.22 -8.32
C GLY A 61 -2.60 0.12 -7.88
N VAL A 62 -3.66 0.60 -8.55
CA VAL A 62 -4.29 1.88 -8.20
C VAL A 62 -4.97 1.86 -6.83
N ALA A 63 -5.59 0.73 -6.46
CA ALA A 63 -6.17 0.57 -5.13
C ALA A 63 -5.10 0.60 -4.03
N LEU A 64 -3.93 0.00 -4.27
CA LEU A 64 -2.81 0.01 -3.32
C LEU A 64 -2.12 1.37 -3.27
N ILE A 65 -2.07 2.14 -4.36
CA ILE A 65 -1.60 3.53 -4.33
C ILE A 65 -2.49 4.37 -3.41
N GLY A 66 -3.82 4.27 -3.54
CA GLY A 66 -4.74 4.95 -2.63
C GLY A 66 -4.62 4.47 -1.17
N TYR A 67 -4.26 3.21 -0.94
CA TYR A 67 -3.96 2.72 0.40
C TYR A 67 -2.68 3.35 0.99
N ILE A 68 -1.63 3.50 0.18
CA ILE A 68 -0.39 4.19 0.59
C ILE A 68 -0.68 5.65 0.94
N GLU A 69 -1.46 6.34 0.12
CA GLU A 69 -1.90 7.71 0.38
C GLU A 69 -2.63 7.82 1.73
N LEU A 70 -3.66 7.02 1.94
CA LEU A 70 -4.53 7.13 3.13
C LEU A 70 -3.87 6.73 4.45
N HIS A 71 -2.82 5.92 4.42
CA HIS A 71 -2.28 5.29 5.63
C HIS A 71 -0.77 5.41 5.82
N VAL A 72 -0.02 5.68 4.77
CA VAL A 72 1.45 5.76 4.84
C VAL A 72 1.91 7.19 4.63
N ASP A 73 1.28 7.90 3.69
CA ASP A 73 1.52 9.33 3.47
C ASP A 73 0.96 10.16 4.62
N ASP A 74 -0.30 9.95 5.00
CA ASP A 74 -0.96 10.68 6.10
C ASP A 74 -0.25 10.51 7.46
N ASP A 75 0.36 9.34 7.71
CA ASP A 75 1.15 9.05 8.91
C ASP A 75 2.59 9.62 8.86
N GLY A 76 2.98 10.26 7.75
CA GLY A 76 4.32 10.82 7.53
C GLY A 76 5.42 9.78 7.32
N LEU A 77 5.04 8.54 6.99
CA LEU A 77 5.97 7.42 6.74
C LEU A 77 6.43 7.35 5.29
N LEU A 78 5.80 8.10 4.38
CA LEU A 78 6.20 8.22 2.99
C LEU A 78 7.14 9.42 2.82
N ASP A 79 8.35 9.16 2.33
CA ASP A 79 9.24 10.20 1.82
C ASP A 79 9.12 10.26 0.30
N VAL A 80 8.18 11.06 -0.19
CA VAL A 80 7.88 11.21 -1.62
C VAL A 80 9.09 11.75 -2.40
N ASP A 81 9.94 12.55 -1.75
CA ASP A 81 11.13 13.15 -2.39
C ASP A 81 12.21 12.10 -2.74
N GLN A 82 12.07 10.87 -2.24
CA GLN A 82 12.92 9.73 -2.61
C GLN A 82 12.44 8.98 -3.85
N LEU A 83 11.26 9.31 -4.39
CA LEU A 83 10.81 8.75 -5.66
C LEU A 83 11.67 9.28 -6.82
N PRO A 84 12.03 8.43 -7.79
CA PRO A 84 12.73 8.89 -8.97
C PRO A 84 11.80 9.72 -9.87
N GLU A 85 12.34 10.74 -10.54
CA GLU A 85 11.61 11.41 -11.61
C GLU A 85 11.43 10.46 -12.81
N PRO A 86 10.29 10.51 -13.52
CA PRO A 86 9.18 11.47 -13.39
C PRO A 86 8.08 11.08 -12.38
N LEU A 87 8.26 9.98 -11.64
CA LEU A 87 7.23 9.41 -10.76
C LEU A 87 6.92 10.30 -9.56
N MET A 88 7.93 10.98 -9.02
CA MET A 88 7.73 11.95 -7.94
C MET A 88 6.77 13.06 -8.37
N THR A 89 7.05 13.73 -9.49
CA THR A 89 6.21 14.82 -9.98
C THR A 89 4.79 14.35 -10.25
N LEU A 90 4.63 13.23 -10.95
CA LEU A 90 3.31 12.68 -11.27
C LEU A 90 2.53 12.23 -10.03
N TYR A 91 3.20 11.71 -9.00
CA TYR A 91 2.54 11.37 -7.74
C TYR A 91 2.10 12.63 -6.99
N LYS A 92 2.92 13.68 -6.93
CA LYS A 92 2.54 14.95 -6.31
C LYS A 92 1.38 15.64 -7.04
N GLU A 93 1.30 15.52 -8.36
CA GLU A 93 0.17 16.02 -9.15
C GLU A 93 -1.17 15.37 -8.78
N LEU A 94 -1.18 14.13 -8.27
CA LEU A 94 -2.41 13.50 -7.76
C LEU A 94 -2.97 14.23 -6.53
N HIS A 95 -2.10 14.88 -5.77
CA HIS A 95 -2.40 15.48 -4.47
C HIS A 95 -2.53 17.00 -4.51
N ASP A 96 -2.37 17.61 -5.68
CA ASP A 96 -2.63 19.04 -5.83
C ASP A 96 -4.13 19.28 -5.59
N GLU A 97 -4.50 20.11 -4.61
CA GLU A 97 -5.90 20.41 -4.29
C GLU A 97 -6.67 21.00 -5.49
N ASN A 98 -5.94 21.51 -6.50
CA ASN A 98 -6.49 21.98 -7.76
C ASN A 98 -6.52 20.91 -8.87
N MET A 99 -6.32 19.63 -8.54
CA MET A 99 -6.23 18.56 -9.52
C MET A 99 -7.51 18.47 -10.35
N THR A 100 -7.44 19.05 -11.53
CA THR A 100 -8.51 19.04 -12.54
C THR A 100 -8.27 17.95 -13.59
N LYS A 101 -7.10 17.27 -13.51
CA LYS A 101 -6.67 16.27 -14.48
C LYS A 101 -7.45 14.97 -14.28
N PRO A 102 -8.20 14.49 -15.29
CA PRO A 102 -8.90 13.20 -15.19
C PRO A 102 -7.90 12.05 -15.01
N LEU A 103 -8.26 11.02 -14.23
CA LEU A 103 -7.41 9.85 -14.00
C LEU A 103 -6.92 9.21 -15.31
N ARG A 104 -7.75 9.18 -16.36
CA ARG A 104 -7.35 8.67 -17.68
C ARG A 104 -6.20 9.47 -18.31
N GLN A 105 -6.23 10.79 -18.18
CA GLN A 105 -5.16 11.65 -18.66
C GLN A 105 -3.89 11.41 -17.86
N TRP A 106 -4.00 11.38 -16.53
CA TRP A 106 -2.86 11.09 -15.65
C TRP A 106 -2.23 9.72 -15.93
N THR A 107 -3.04 8.67 -16.11
CA THR A 107 -2.56 7.33 -16.48
C THR A 107 -1.80 7.31 -17.79
N ARG A 108 -2.27 8.07 -18.80
CA ARG A 108 -1.58 8.18 -20.09
C ARG A 108 -0.20 8.81 -19.90
N GLU A 109 -0.14 9.93 -19.19
CA GLU A 109 1.12 10.64 -18.94
C GLU A 109 2.10 9.79 -18.13
N LEU A 110 1.62 9.05 -17.11
CA LEU A 110 2.42 8.09 -16.36
C LEU A 110 3.02 6.99 -17.25
N ARG A 111 2.24 6.46 -18.19
CA ARG A 111 2.71 5.45 -19.14
C ARG A 111 3.75 6.03 -20.09
N GLU A 112 3.52 7.22 -20.62
CA GLU A 112 4.47 7.93 -21.49
C GLU A 112 5.78 8.22 -20.76
N ALA A 113 5.71 8.69 -19.51
CA ALA A 113 6.86 8.93 -18.64
C ALA A 113 7.73 7.69 -18.41
N LEU A 114 7.12 6.51 -18.40
CA LEU A 114 7.81 5.23 -18.24
C LEU A 114 8.18 4.57 -19.58
N GLY A 115 7.99 5.25 -20.71
CA GLY A 115 8.29 4.73 -22.04
C GLY A 115 7.35 3.59 -22.48
N LEU A 116 6.18 3.47 -21.85
CA LEU A 116 5.17 2.46 -22.18
C LEU A 116 4.22 3.02 -23.24
N SER A 117 4.51 2.76 -24.52
CA SER A 117 3.63 3.14 -25.63
C SER A 117 2.23 2.52 -25.49
N SER A 118 1.20 3.26 -25.91
CA SER A 118 -0.21 2.85 -25.88
C SER A 118 -0.56 1.76 -26.92
N ASP A 119 0.42 1.12 -27.53
CA ASP A 119 0.19 0.19 -28.64
C ASP A 119 0.08 -1.24 -28.11
N GLY A 120 -1.10 -1.84 -28.26
CA GLY A 120 -1.32 -3.28 -28.15
C GLY A 120 -1.69 -3.84 -26.76
N SER A 121 -2.96 -3.71 -26.38
CA SER A 121 -3.70 -4.85 -25.78
C SER A 121 -5.22 -4.57 -25.79
N GLU A 122 -5.76 -4.22 -26.95
CA GLU A 122 -7.17 -4.48 -27.27
C GLU A 122 -7.19 -5.77 -28.09
N ASP A 123 -6.91 -6.91 -27.48
CA ASP A 123 -7.25 -8.21 -28.08
C ASP A 123 -7.29 -9.28 -26.98
N GLU A 124 -8.30 -10.14 -27.12
CA GLU A 124 -8.56 -11.37 -26.36
C GLU A 124 -9.31 -11.22 -25.03
N PHE A 125 -10.59 -10.83 -25.11
CA PHE A 125 -11.67 -11.68 -24.57
C PHE A 125 -12.83 -11.67 -25.56
N SER A 126 -12.90 -12.73 -26.36
CA SER A 126 -14.04 -13.09 -27.19
C SER A 126 -15.02 -13.98 -26.43
#